data_AF-A0A5P9CKI3-F1
#
_entry.id   AF-A0A5P9CKI3-F1
#
_cell.length_a   1.000
_cell.length_b   1.000
_cell.length_c   1.000
_cell.angle_alpha   90.00
_cell.angle_beta   90.00
_cell.angle_gamma   90.00
#
_symmetry.space_group_name_H-M   'P 1'
#
loop_
_entity.id
_entity.type
_entity.pdbx_description
1 polymer ?
#
loop_
_entity_poly.entity_id
_entity_poly.type
_entity_poly.pdbx_seq_one_letter_code
_entity_poly.pdbx_strand_id
1 'polypeptide(L)'
;MKNLHLGNGIYFNSLSGKLTKEGVVIKALGLKETNLLTLLCGKQNEIISHEEIYQKIWPNVIVSETSLTKLISLLRKSISPLGLPIEVKTYPKEGYGIVCDNGFEIQEVNVEDSEGNEELGQKILHGSLQMTSGNKRSGISTQLSAFKKWLVIYSAAFASMLLLLEIFVLELLL
;
A
#
# COMPACT_ATOMS: atom_id res chain seq x y z
N MET A 1 -8.16 -12.03 -1.56
CA MET A 1 -7.69 -11.05 -0.55
C MET A 1 -8.64 -9.84 -0.50
N LYS A 2 -8.90 -9.21 0.65
CA LYS A 2 -9.79 -8.01 0.74
C LYS A 2 -9.10 -6.78 0.17
N ASN A 3 -9.37 -6.45 -1.09
CA ASN A 3 -8.97 -5.18 -1.71
C ASN A 3 -10.14 -4.20 -1.61
N LEU A 4 -9.88 -2.97 -1.18
CA LEU A 4 -10.89 -1.92 -1.00
C LEU A 4 -10.71 -0.89 -2.10
N HIS A 5 -11.75 -0.64 -2.91
CA HIS A 5 -11.72 0.46 -3.87
C HIS A 5 -11.97 1.77 -3.13
N LEU A 6 -10.97 2.67 -3.13
CA LEU A 6 -11.01 3.95 -2.42
C LEU A 6 -11.43 5.12 -3.31
N GLY A 7 -11.69 4.86 -4.59
CA GLY A 7 -12.05 5.87 -5.59
C GLY A 7 -10.87 6.30 -6.45
N ASN A 8 -11.16 7.02 -7.54
CA ASN A 8 -10.17 7.50 -8.52
C ASN A 8 -9.26 6.38 -9.10
N GLY A 9 -9.78 5.14 -9.18
CA GLY A 9 -9.04 3.96 -9.65
C GLY A 9 -7.97 3.48 -8.67
N ILE A 10 -8.02 3.92 -7.40
CA ILE A 10 -7.08 3.54 -6.36
C ILE A 10 -7.66 2.41 -5.51
N TYR A 11 -6.89 1.35 -5.36
CA TYR A 11 -7.23 0.18 -4.56
C TYR A 11 -6.27 0.04 -3.39
N PHE A 12 -6.83 -0.23 -2.22
CA PHE A 12 -6.09 -0.49 -1.00
C PHE A 12 -6.18 -1.97 -0.63
N ASN A 13 -5.03 -2.64 -0.53
CA ASN A 13 -4.95 -4.00 -0.04
C ASN A 13 -4.80 -3.99 1.50
N SER A 14 -5.84 -4.46 2.20
CA SER A 14 -5.90 -4.46 3.67
C SER A 14 -4.89 -5.42 4.33
N LEU A 15 -4.38 -6.43 3.62
CA LEU A 15 -3.41 -7.38 4.13
C LEU A 15 -1.97 -6.90 3.93
N SER A 16 -1.68 -6.37 2.73
CA SER A 16 -0.33 -5.94 2.38
C SER A 16 -0.04 -4.49 2.71
N GLY A 17 -1.07 -3.69 3.02
CA GLY A 17 -0.91 -2.25 3.30
C GLY A 17 -0.56 -1.42 2.08
N LYS A 18 -0.83 -1.90 0.87
CA LYS A 18 -0.41 -1.25 -0.38
C LYS A 18 -1.59 -0.53 -1.02
N LEU A 19 -1.34 0.69 -1.45
CA LEU A 19 -2.21 1.46 -2.32
C LEU A 19 -1.71 1.29 -3.74
N THR A 20 -2.61 0.91 -4.64
CA THR A 20 -2.32 0.64 -6.04
C THR A 20 -3.24 1.48 -6.93
N LYS A 21 -2.72 1.97 -8.06
CA LYS A 21 -3.49 2.63 -9.11
C LYS A 21 -3.14 1.95 -10.42
N GLU A 22 -4.15 1.48 -11.16
CA GLU A 22 -3.93 0.75 -12.43
C GLU A 22 -2.95 -0.43 -12.29
N GLY A 23 -2.98 -1.13 -11.15
CA GLY A 23 -2.10 -2.26 -10.84
C GLY A 23 -0.69 -1.87 -10.36
N VAL A 24 -0.32 -0.59 -10.37
CA VAL A 24 0.98 -0.10 -9.89
C VAL A 24 0.88 0.33 -8.43
N VAL A 25 1.80 -0.14 -7.59
CA VAL A 25 1.89 0.29 -6.18
C VAL A 25 2.38 1.74 -6.13
N ILE A 26 1.51 2.65 -5.72
CA ILE A 26 1.81 4.09 -5.59
C ILE A 26 2.33 4.44 -4.19
N LYS A 27 1.90 3.69 -3.16
CA LYS A 27 2.27 3.93 -1.77
C LYS A 27 2.16 2.64 -0.96
N ALA A 28 3.10 2.43 -0.04
CA ALA A 28 3.02 1.40 0.99
C ALA A 28 2.84 2.08 2.36
N LEU A 29 1.85 1.60 3.11
CA LEU A 29 1.54 2.03 4.47
C LEU A 29 2.28 1.14 5.48
N GLY A 30 2.63 1.69 6.64
CA GLY A 30 3.09 0.89 7.77
C GLY A 30 1.98 -0.03 8.30
N LEU A 31 2.34 -1.02 9.12
CA LEU A 31 1.39 -1.99 9.69
C LEU A 31 0.25 -1.30 10.46
N LYS A 32 0.57 -0.31 11.28
CA LYS A 32 -0.43 0.42 12.07
C LYS A 32 -1.31 1.34 11.22
N GLU A 33 -0.73 1.98 10.20
CA GLU A 33 -1.49 2.80 9.24
C GLU A 33 -2.47 1.93 8.45
N THR A 34 -2.03 0.74 8.05
CA THR A 34 -2.85 -0.26 7.35
C THR A 34 -4.02 -0.70 8.22
N ASN A 35 -3.75 -1.05 9.48
CA ASN A 35 -4.80 -1.45 10.42
C ASN A 35 -5.79 -0.32 10.68
N LEU A 36 -5.29 0.92 10.84
CA LEU A 36 -6.12 2.10 11.04
C LEU A 36 -7.03 2.36 9.84
N LEU A 37 -6.46 2.36 8.63
CA LEU A 37 -7.23 2.59 7.41
C LEU A 37 -8.28 1.50 7.22
N THR A 38 -7.92 0.23 7.44
CA THR A 38 -8.86 -0.90 7.36
C THR A 38 -10.02 -0.74 8.35
N LEU A 39 -9.72 -0.34 9.60
CA LEU A 39 -10.73 -0.11 10.63
C LEU A 39 -11.68 1.04 10.24
N LEU A 40 -11.13 2.16 9.78
CA LEU A 40 -11.91 3.34 9.38
C LEU A 40 -12.76 3.07 8.12
N CYS A 41 -12.21 2.36 7.13
CA CYS A 41 -12.95 1.98 5.92
C CYS A 41 -14.09 0.99 6.22
N GLY A 42 -13.90 0.08 7.18
CA GLY A 42 -14.94 -0.88 7.59
C GLY A 42 -16.10 -0.25 8.37
N LYS A 43 -15.91 0.95 8.91
CA LYS A 43 -16.93 1.74 9.62
C LYS A 43 -17.08 3.12 8.95
N GLN A 44 -17.31 3.09 7.64
CA GLN A 44 -17.44 4.31 6.85
C GLN A 44 -18.59 5.18 7.38
N ASN A 45 -18.37 6.50 7.45
CA ASN A 45 -19.32 7.50 7.96
C ASN A 45 -19.72 7.32 9.44
N GLU A 46 -19.04 6.45 10.19
CA GLU A 46 -19.19 6.31 11.64
C GLU A 46 -18.02 6.95 12.38
N ILE A 47 -18.28 7.35 13.62
CA ILE A 47 -17.26 7.86 14.54
C ILE A 47 -16.73 6.68 15.35
N ILE A 48 -15.44 6.40 15.23
CA ILE A 48 -14.75 5.37 16.01
C ILE A 48 -14.08 6.03 17.20
N SER A 49 -14.40 5.54 18.39
CA SER A 49 -13.84 6.07 19.64
C SER A 49 -12.33 5.88 19.74
N HIS A 50 -11.67 6.75 20.50
CA HIS A 50 -10.24 6.62 20.79
C HIS A 50 -9.91 5.25 21.40
N GLU A 51 -10.69 4.82 22.39
CA GLU A 51 -10.56 3.53 23.06
C GLU A 51 -10.67 2.36 22.08
N GLU A 52 -11.65 2.38 21.18
CA GLU A 52 -11.82 1.33 20.17
C GLU A 52 -10.60 1.26 19.23
N ILE A 53 -10.09 2.41 18.79
CA ILE A 53 -8.89 2.48 17.94
C ILE A 53 -7.68 1.92 18.69
N TYR A 54 -7.51 2.25 19.98
CA TYR A 54 -6.42 1.72 20.80
C TYR A 54 -6.50 0.21 20.94
N GLN A 55 -7.67 -0.33 21.29
CA GLN A 55 -7.86 -1.77 21.45
C GLN A 55 -7.57 -2.54 20.15
N LYS A 56 -7.93 -1.97 18.99
CA LYS A 56 -7.73 -2.63 17.71
C LYS A 56 -6.29 -2.57 17.19
N ILE A 57 -5.62 -1.42 17.34
CA ILE A 57 -4.30 -1.17 16.73
C ILE A 57 -3.14 -1.48 17.69
N TRP A 58 -3.39 -1.35 18.99
CA TRP A 58 -2.44 -1.59 20.08
C TRP A 58 -3.06 -2.51 21.14
N PRO A 59 -3.42 -3.75 20.79
CA PRO A 59 -3.94 -4.68 21.77
C PRO A 59 -2.89 -4.90 22.86
N ASN A 60 -3.30 -4.76 24.12
CA ASN A 60 -2.46 -4.97 25.31
C ASN A 60 -1.24 -4.02 25.42
N VAL A 61 -1.26 -2.86 24.76
CA VAL A 61 -0.18 -1.87 24.87
C VAL A 61 -0.76 -0.52 25.28
N ILE A 62 -0.29 0.00 26.40
CA ILE A 62 -0.64 1.36 26.84
C ILE A 62 0.18 2.35 26.01
N VAL A 63 -0.51 3.15 25.20
CA VAL A 63 0.10 4.21 24.38
C VAL A 63 -0.50 5.55 24.76
N SER A 64 0.28 6.62 24.59
CA SER A 64 -0.20 7.98 24.81
C SER A 64 -1.05 8.49 23.66
N GLU A 65 -1.90 9.48 23.94
CA GLU A 65 -2.71 10.19 22.92
C GLU A 65 -1.88 10.66 21.72
N THR A 66 -0.66 11.15 21.99
CA THR A 66 0.27 11.63 20.95
C THR A 66 0.62 10.55 19.92
N SER A 67 0.57 9.26 20.29
CA SER A 67 0.86 8.15 19.38
C SER A 67 -0.24 7.98 18.33
N LEU A 68 -1.50 8.11 18.74
CA LEU A 68 -2.65 8.07 17.84
C LEU A 68 -2.66 9.30 16.92
N THR A 69 -2.44 10.49 17.48
CA THR A 69 -2.34 11.73 16.68
C THR A 69 -1.25 11.65 15.62
N LYS A 70 -0.07 11.09 15.97
CA LYS A 70 1.01 10.83 15.00
C LYS A 70 0.57 9.83 13.93
N LEU A 71 -0.08 8.74 14.31
CA LEU A 71 -0.54 7.72 13.36
C LEU A 71 -1.56 8.30 12.37
N ILE A 72 -2.53 9.08 12.86
CA ILE A 72 -3.51 9.80 12.02
C ILE A 72 -2.80 10.78 11.08
N SER A 73 -1.79 11.50 11.57
CA SER A 73 -1.01 12.44 10.75
C SER A 73 -0.24 11.73 9.63
N LEU A 74 0.34 10.55 9.91
CA LEU A 74 1.00 9.72 8.90
C LEU A 74 0.00 9.21 7.86
N LEU A 75 -1.15 8.70 8.32
CA LEU A 75 -2.20 8.22 7.44
C LEU A 75 -2.67 9.33 6.48
N ARG A 76 -2.98 10.53 7.00
CA ARG A 76 -3.34 11.70 6.19
C ARG A 76 -2.27 12.04 5.16
N LYS A 77 -1.00 12.09 5.56
CA LYS A 77 0.11 12.35 4.62
C LYS A 77 0.20 11.31 3.50
N SER A 78 -0.19 10.07 3.78
CA SER A 78 -0.16 8.99 2.81
C SER A 78 -1.35 9.02 1.84
N ILE A 79 -2.53 9.49 2.27
CA ILE A 79 -3.76 9.49 1.44
C ILE A 79 -4.10 10.85 0.81
N SER A 80 -3.77 11.98 1.45
CA SER A 80 -4.06 13.32 0.95
C SER A 80 -3.53 13.61 -0.46
N PRO A 81 -2.29 13.22 -0.84
CA PRO A 81 -1.79 13.50 -2.19
C PRO A 81 -2.46 12.67 -3.29
N LEU A 82 -3.30 11.68 -2.92
CA LEU A 82 -3.92 10.76 -3.86
C LEU A 82 -5.23 11.30 -4.46
N GLY A 83 -5.75 12.42 -3.95
CA GLY A 83 -6.99 13.02 -4.44
C GLY A 83 -8.18 12.06 -4.35
N LEU A 84 -8.27 11.32 -3.25
CA LEU A 84 -9.35 10.37 -2.99
C LEU A 84 -10.63 11.12 -2.58
N PRO A 85 -11.83 10.61 -2.90
CA PRO A 85 -13.10 11.12 -2.38
C PRO A 85 -13.31 10.79 -0.90
N ILE A 86 -12.24 10.49 -0.15
CA ILE A 86 -12.28 10.00 1.23
C ILE A 86 -11.48 10.96 2.09
N GLU A 87 -12.10 11.43 3.17
CA GLU A 87 -11.48 12.35 4.13
C GLU A 87 -11.49 11.74 5.54
N VAL A 88 -10.33 11.74 6.20
CA VAL A 88 -10.20 11.35 7.62
C VAL A 88 -10.53 12.54 8.50
N LYS A 89 -11.72 12.54 9.11
CA LYS A 89 -12.19 13.58 10.02
C LYS A 89 -11.81 13.29 11.47
N THR A 90 -11.54 14.37 12.19
CA THR A 90 -11.31 14.34 13.64
C THR A 90 -12.52 14.92 14.34
N TYR A 91 -13.05 14.16 15.29
CA TYR A 91 -14.14 14.56 16.17
C TYR A 91 -13.55 14.75 17.57
N PRO A 92 -13.30 15.99 18.02
CA PRO A 92 -12.67 16.24 19.30
C PRO A 92 -13.41 15.53 20.44
N LYS A 93 -12.67 14.86 21.33
CA LYS A 93 -13.19 14.07 22.47
C LYS A 93 -13.98 12.80 22.09
N GLU A 94 -14.48 12.68 20.88
CA GLU A 94 -15.24 11.51 20.43
C GLU A 94 -14.35 10.50 19.72
N GLY A 95 -13.52 10.94 18.78
CA GLY A 95 -12.62 10.04 18.05
C GLY A 95 -12.35 10.44 16.61
N TYR A 96 -12.27 9.44 15.74
CA TYR A 96 -11.92 9.61 14.33
C TYR A 96 -12.87 8.83 13.44
N GLY A 97 -13.12 9.34 12.25
CA GLY A 97 -13.97 8.70 11.26
C GLY A 97 -13.46 8.97 9.85
N ILE A 98 -13.90 8.13 8.92
CA ILE A 98 -13.76 8.39 7.48
C ILE A 98 -15.12 8.85 6.95
N VAL A 99 -15.12 9.99 6.26
CA VAL A 99 -16.27 10.47 5.51
C VAL A 99 -15.93 10.40 4.03
N CYS A 100 -16.89 9.97 3.22
CA CYS A 100 -16.73 9.95 1.78
C CYS A 100 -17.60 11.03 1.12
N ASP A 101 -17.06 11.68 0.10
CA ASP A 101 -17.74 12.72 -0.64
C ASP A 101 -18.80 12.13 -1.58
N ASN A 102 -19.90 12.88 -1.75
CA ASN A 102 -20.89 12.69 -2.82
C ASN A 102 -21.45 11.27 -2.98
N GLY A 103 -21.68 10.55 -1.87
CA GLY A 103 -22.30 9.22 -1.90
C GLY A 103 -21.37 8.10 -2.40
N PHE A 104 -20.05 8.34 -2.41
CA PHE A 104 -19.08 7.29 -2.65
C PHE A 104 -19.11 6.26 -1.52
N GLU A 105 -19.21 4.98 -1.86
CA GLU A 105 -19.19 3.86 -0.92
C GLU A 105 -17.96 3.00 -1.21
N ILE A 106 -17.19 2.69 -0.15
CA ILE A 106 -15.99 1.88 -0.28
C ILE A 106 -16.42 0.44 -0.58
N GLN A 107 -16.05 -0.07 -1.76
CA GLN A 107 -16.41 -1.42 -2.18
C GLN A 107 -15.28 -2.41 -1.86
N GLU A 108 -15.62 -3.49 -1.16
CA GLU A 108 -14.75 -4.66 -1.03
C GLU A 108 -14.74 -5.42 -2.37
N VAL A 109 -13.60 -5.36 -3.06
CA VAL A 109 -13.32 -6.15 -4.25
C VAL A 109 -12.60 -7.42 -3.81
N ASN A 110 -13.30 -8.55 -3.91
CA ASN A 110 -12.64 -9.85 -3.88
C ASN A 110 -11.92 -10.02 -5.21
N VAL A 111 -10.61 -9.79 -5.20
CA VAL A 111 -9.76 -10.34 -6.25
C VAL A 111 -9.66 -11.82 -5.95
N GLU A 112 -10.45 -12.60 -6.68
CA GLU A 112 -10.26 -14.04 -6.84
C GLU A 112 -8.91 -14.19 -7.56
N ASP A 113 -7.90 -14.55 -6.77
CA ASP A 113 -6.63 -14.97 -7.31
C ASP A 113 -6.89 -16.28 -8.07
N SER A 114 -6.90 -16.23 -9.42
CA SER A 114 -6.71 -17.44 -10.21
C SER A 114 -5.32 -17.98 -9.90
N GLU A 115 -5.27 -18.93 -8.96
CA GLU A 115 -4.12 -19.77 -8.68
C GLU A 115 -3.75 -20.56 -9.94
N GLY A 116 -2.59 -20.24 -10.51
CA GLY A 116 -1.84 -21.12 -11.40
C GLY A 116 -0.85 -21.92 -10.55
N ASN A 117 -1.19 -23.19 -10.37
CA ASN A 117 -0.48 -24.27 -9.67
C ASN A 117 1.05 -24.26 -9.87
N GLU A 118 1.82 -24.57 -8.82
CA GLU A 118 2.76 -25.70 -8.84
C GLU A 118 3.31 -26.02 -7.45
N GLU A 119 3.22 -27.31 -7.15
CA GLU A 119 3.44 -28.03 -5.91
C GLU A 119 4.84 -28.66 -5.92
N LEU A 120 5.65 -28.52 -4.86
CA LEU A 120 6.55 -29.59 -4.41
C LEU A 120 7.09 -29.31 -3.01
N GLY A 121 6.71 -30.13 -2.02
CA GLY A 121 7.35 -30.03 -0.71
C GLY A 121 6.80 -30.89 0.43
N GLN A 122 5.92 -31.86 0.21
CA GLN A 122 5.65 -32.88 1.24
C GLN A 122 6.71 -33.98 1.18
N LYS A 123 7.75 -33.80 2.01
CA LYS A 123 8.63 -34.80 2.64
C LYS A 123 9.50 -33.96 3.58
N ILE A 124 9.33 -33.97 4.89
CA ILE A 124 9.81 -35.03 5.79
C ILE A 124 8.96 -35.00 7.07
N LEU A 125 8.42 -36.17 7.41
CA LEU A 125 7.84 -36.52 8.71
C LEU A 125 8.96 -36.68 9.75
N HIS A 126 8.62 -36.34 11.01
CA HIS A 126 9.25 -36.82 12.25
C HIS A 126 10.49 -36.07 12.79
N GLY A 127 10.37 -35.49 13.99
CA GLY A 127 11.50 -35.34 14.91
C GLY A 127 11.61 -34.03 15.71
N SER A 128 11.07 -34.05 16.93
CA SER A 128 11.63 -33.42 18.14
C SER A 128 11.61 -31.89 18.35
N LEU A 129 11.21 -31.52 19.58
CA LEU A 129 11.46 -30.24 20.27
C LEU A 129 12.86 -29.66 20.02
N GLN A 130 12.95 -28.34 19.90
CA GLN A 130 13.55 -27.46 20.93
C GLN A 130 13.46 -25.96 20.55
N MET A 131 13.24 -25.13 21.57
CA MET A 131 13.44 -23.68 21.51
C MET A 131 14.93 -23.35 21.55
N THR A 132 15.41 -22.41 20.72
CA THR A 132 16.48 -21.43 21.02
C THR A 132 16.28 -20.24 20.06
N SER A 133 16.16 -19.00 20.56
CA SER A 133 17.25 -18.01 20.74
C SER A 133 18.07 -17.71 19.48
N GLY A 134 18.05 -16.43 19.06
CA GLY A 134 19.18 -15.82 18.37
C GLY A 134 19.00 -15.48 16.88
N ASN A 135 18.88 -14.18 16.63
CA ASN A 135 19.77 -13.41 15.73
C ASN A 135 20.00 -13.95 14.30
N LYS A 136 19.52 -13.22 13.27
CA LYS A 136 20.39 -12.83 12.15
C LYS A 136 19.85 -11.72 11.26
N ARG A 137 20.73 -10.74 11.04
CA ARG A 137 20.81 -9.82 9.91
C ARG A 137 20.74 -10.56 8.57
N SER A 138 20.55 -9.79 7.49
CA SER A 138 20.67 -10.14 6.06
C SER A 138 19.32 -10.46 5.40
N GLY A 139 19.00 -10.01 4.19
CA GLY A 139 19.88 -9.47 3.17
C GLY A 139 19.11 -8.67 2.13
N ILE A 140 19.78 -7.61 1.69
CA ILE A 140 19.47 -6.84 0.50
C ILE A 140 19.87 -7.71 -0.69
N SER A 141 18.93 -8.46 -1.23
CA SER A 141 19.01 -9.13 -2.53
C SER A 141 17.58 -9.58 -2.81
N THR A 142 16.84 -9.04 -3.76
CA THR A 142 17.06 -9.25 -5.19
C THR A 142 15.99 -8.40 -5.90
N GLN A 143 16.29 -7.16 -6.30
CA GLN A 143 15.34 -6.34 -7.09
C GLN A 143 16.02 -5.53 -8.19
N LEU A 144 17.25 -5.90 -8.58
CA LEU A 144 18.01 -5.19 -9.63
C LEU A 144 17.98 -5.89 -10.99
N SER A 145 17.37 -7.08 -11.09
CA SER A 145 17.32 -7.85 -12.34
C SER A 145 16.15 -7.45 -13.26
N ALA A 146 15.02 -7.01 -12.69
CA ALA A 146 13.87 -6.54 -13.47
C ALA A 146 14.13 -5.15 -14.10
N PHE A 147 14.84 -4.27 -13.38
CA PHE A 147 15.21 -2.94 -13.87
C PHE A 147 16.18 -2.98 -15.05
N LYS A 148 17.08 -3.97 -15.11
CA LYS A 148 18.11 -4.05 -16.16
C LYS A 148 17.54 -4.41 -17.55
N LYS A 149 16.43 -5.16 -17.61
CA LYS A 149 15.75 -5.48 -18.88
C LYS A 149 14.98 -4.29 -19.45
N TRP A 150 14.41 -3.46 -18.58
CA TRP A 150 13.70 -2.25 -19.00
C TRP A 150 14.69 -1.18 -19.49
N LEU A 151 15.83 -1.00 -18.82
CA LEU A 151 16.84 0.00 -19.17
C LEU A 151 17.42 -0.15 -20.60
N VAL A 152 17.58 -1.38 -21.10
CA VAL A 152 18.16 -1.66 -22.44
C VAL A 152 17.17 -1.37 -23.58
N ILE A 153 15.86 -1.51 -23.32
CA ILE A 153 14.83 -1.23 -24.33
C ILE A 153 14.69 0.29 -24.53
N TYR A 154 14.77 1.07 -23.45
CA TYR A 154 14.72 2.53 -23.53
C TYR A 154 15.96 3.15 -24.19
N SER A 155 17.16 2.56 -24.08
CA SER A 155 18.36 3.11 -24.74
C SER A 155 18.32 3.03 -26.26
N ALA A 156 17.73 1.97 -26.83
CA ALA A 156 17.64 1.81 -28.28
C ALA A 156 16.61 2.74 -28.91
N ALA A 157 15.44 2.91 -28.26
CA ALA A 157 14.41 3.84 -28.71
C ALA A 157 14.87 5.31 -28.61
N PHE A 158 15.62 5.65 -27.56
CA PHE A 158 16.17 6.99 -27.36
C PHE A 158 17.27 7.33 -28.39
N ALA A 159 18.13 6.38 -28.75
CA ALA A 159 19.13 6.59 -29.80
C ALA A 159 18.50 6.81 -31.19
N SER A 160 17.44 6.07 -31.52
CA SER A 160 16.71 6.26 -32.78
C SER A 160 15.99 7.62 -32.83
N MET A 161 15.48 8.10 -31.71
CA MET A 161 14.79 9.40 -31.62
C MET A 161 15.77 10.57 -31.75
N LEU A 162 16.98 10.47 -31.20
CA LEU A 162 18.02 11.49 -31.35
C LEU A 162 18.53 11.61 -32.80
N LEU A 163 18.67 10.49 -33.51
CA LEU A 163 19.11 10.47 -34.90
C LEU A 163 18.12 11.18 -35.83
N LEU A 164 16.81 11.00 -35.59
CA LEU A 164 15.76 11.70 -36.35
C LEU A 164 15.71 13.19 -36.02
N LEU A 165 15.98 13.58 -34.77
CA LEU A 165 16.06 14.99 -34.37
C LEU A 165 17.22 15.70 -35.07
N GLU A 166 18.36 15.03 -35.22
CA GLU A 166 19.56 15.59 -35.85
C GLU A 166 19.36 15.82 -37.37
N ILE A 167 18.69 14.88 -38.04
CA ILE A 167 18.30 15.03 -39.46
C ILE A 167 17.32 16.20 -39.64
N PHE A 168 16.31 16.31 -38.78
CA PHE A 168 15.31 17.38 -38.84
C PHE A 168 15.92 18.77 -38.61
N VAL A 169 16.90 18.90 -37.71
CA VAL A 169 17.59 20.18 -37.46
C VAL A 169 18.46 20.61 -38.64
N LEU A 170 19.09 19.66 -39.36
CA LEU A 170 19.88 19.96 -40.55
C LEU A 170 19.01 20.42 -41.74
N GLU A 171 17.81 19.87 -41.88
CA GLU A 171 16.85 20.25 -42.93
C GLU A 171 16.21 21.62 -42.68
N LEU A 172 16.15 22.07 -41.41
CA LEU A 172 15.66 23.41 -41.04
C LEU A 172 16.72 24.52 -41.25
N LEU A 173 18.00 24.15 -41.38
CA LEU A 173 19.15 25.07 -41.44
C LEU A 173 19.71 25.24 -42.86
N LEU A 174 19.16 24.51 -43.84
CA LEU A 174 19.46 24.60 -45.27
C LEU A 174 18.38 25.41 -46.00
#